data_AF-A0A165UP93-F1
#
_entry.id   AF-A0A165UP93-F1
#
_cell.length_a   1.000
_cell.length_b   1.000
_cell.length_c   1.000
_cell.angle_alpha   90.00
_cell.angle_beta   90.00
_cell.angle_gamma   90.00
#
_symmetry.space_group_name_H-M   'P 1'
#
loop_
_entity.id
_entity.type
_entity.pdbx_description
1 polymer ?
#
loop_
_entity_poly.entity_id
_entity_poly.type
_entity_poly.pdbx_seq_one_letter_code
_entity_poly.pdbx_strand_id
1 'polypeptide(L)'
;EFTSEEMLDLFFDFDTFHFEGEKTFLKLIPNRLRGLLSTFEIRDAEGTVVVEEGRRITAKHVRQLEKSNIDMLEVPAEYVVGRVLAKDIVDESTGELIAASNSEITLELLQTIRANSALKSLEVLYTNELDCGPFISDTLNIDPTSTPLEALVEIYRMMRPGEPPTKESAENLFNNLFFSEDRYDLSTVGRMKFNRRLGRDSDGEDDPKSAVLSKDDIIDVLKTLIDIRNGKGEVDDIDHLGNRRVRSVGEMAENQFRVGLVRVERAVKERLSMAESEGLMPQDLINAKPVAAAVKEFFGSSQLSQFMDQNNPLSEVTHKRRVSALGPGGLTRERAG
;
A
#
# COMPACT_ATOMS: atom_id res chain seq x y z
N GLU A 1 -7.75 -12.97 1.29
CA GLU A 1 -6.30 -13.12 1.07
C GLU A 1 -6.01 -12.51 -0.29
N PHE A 2 -4.76 -12.44 -0.74
CA PHE A 2 -4.47 -12.01 -2.11
C PHE A 2 -3.53 -13.03 -2.73
N THR A 3 -3.92 -13.63 -3.85
CA THR A 3 -3.02 -14.45 -4.69
C THR A 3 -2.15 -13.55 -5.55
N SER A 4 -1.10 -14.12 -6.16
CA SER A 4 -0.27 -13.38 -7.13
C SER A 4 -1.09 -12.79 -8.26
N GLU A 5 -2.05 -13.53 -8.81
CA GLU A 5 -2.96 -13.04 -9.85
C GLU A 5 -3.80 -11.85 -9.39
N GLU A 6 -4.42 -11.95 -8.20
CA GLU A 6 -5.22 -10.86 -7.64
C GLU A 6 -4.35 -9.62 -7.37
N MET A 7 -3.11 -9.80 -6.93
CA MET A 7 -2.17 -8.69 -6.77
C MET A 7 -1.82 -8.04 -8.11
N LEU A 8 -1.55 -8.83 -9.15
CA LEU A 8 -1.26 -8.29 -10.48
C LEU A 8 -2.47 -7.53 -11.05
N ASP A 9 -3.69 -8.04 -10.88
CA ASP A 9 -4.95 -7.39 -11.30
C ASP A 9 -5.21 -6.08 -10.56
N LEU A 10 -4.76 -5.97 -9.31
CA LEU A 10 -4.91 -4.72 -8.54
C LEU A 10 -3.99 -3.60 -9.04
N PHE A 11 -2.80 -3.91 -9.54
CA PHE A 11 -1.74 -2.92 -9.80
C PHE A 11 -1.40 -2.71 -11.28
N PHE A 12 -1.78 -3.64 -12.16
CA PHE A 12 -1.49 -3.56 -13.58
C PHE A 12 -2.78 -3.59 -14.40
N ASP A 13 -2.75 -2.91 -15.54
CA ASP A 13 -3.64 -3.30 -16.62
C ASP A 13 -3.02 -4.44 -17.43
N PHE A 14 -3.84 -5.11 -18.24
CA PHE A 14 -3.39 -6.19 -19.10
C PHE A 14 -3.51 -5.85 -20.59
N ASP A 15 -2.56 -6.37 -21.37
CA ASP A 15 -2.66 -6.48 -22.82
C ASP A 15 -3.09 -7.92 -23.17
N THR A 16 -4.08 -8.06 -24.05
CA THR A 16 -4.59 -9.37 -24.47
C THR A 16 -4.05 -9.72 -25.85
N PHE A 17 -3.39 -10.86 -25.96
CA PHE A 17 -2.97 -11.47 -27.20
C PHE A 17 -3.92 -12.60 -27.58
N HIS A 18 -4.20 -12.77 -28.87
CA HIS A 18 -4.96 -13.88 -29.42
C HIS A 18 -4.12 -14.64 -30.44
N PHE A 19 -4.28 -15.95 -30.46
CA PHE A 19 -3.56 -16.84 -31.35
C PHE A 19 -4.53 -17.48 -32.35
N GLU A 20 -4.25 -17.31 -33.64
CA GLU A 20 -4.97 -17.99 -34.73
C GLU A 20 -3.96 -18.73 -35.62
N GLY A 21 -3.74 -20.00 -35.32
CA GLY A 21 -2.68 -20.79 -35.96
C GLY A 21 -1.30 -20.18 -35.66
N GLU A 22 -0.56 -19.81 -36.70
CA GLU A 22 0.76 -19.17 -36.56
C GLU A 22 0.70 -17.67 -36.29
N LYS A 23 -0.44 -17.04 -36.55
CA LYS A 23 -0.62 -15.59 -36.43
C LYS A 23 -0.90 -15.19 -34.98
N THR A 24 -0.37 -14.04 -34.58
CA THR A 24 -0.61 -13.44 -33.26
C THR A 24 -1.25 -12.08 -33.44
N PHE A 25 -2.30 -11.82 -32.69
CA PHE A 25 -3.03 -10.57 -32.70
C PHE A 25 -3.00 -9.95 -31.32
N LEU A 26 -2.67 -8.67 -31.24
CA LEU A 26 -2.77 -7.86 -30.03
C LEU A 26 -4.10 -7.10 -30.04
N LYS A 27 -4.87 -7.19 -28.96
CA LYS A 27 -6.01 -6.30 -28.74
C LYS A 27 -5.51 -4.86 -28.59
N LEU A 28 -5.77 -4.03 -29.59
CA LEU A 28 -5.12 -2.73 -29.73
C LEU A 28 -5.77 -1.70 -28.80
N ILE A 29 -4.95 -1.10 -27.93
CA ILE A 29 -5.30 0.13 -27.20
C ILE A 29 -4.37 1.24 -27.73
N PRO A 30 -4.84 2.10 -28.67
CA PRO A 30 -3.96 3.03 -29.40
C PRO A 30 -3.11 3.94 -28.51
N ASN A 31 -3.65 4.38 -27.38
CA ASN A 31 -2.93 5.26 -26.45
C ASN A 31 -1.71 4.60 -25.80
N ARG A 32 -1.72 3.27 -25.61
CA ARG A 32 -0.60 2.53 -25.00
C ARG A 32 0.64 2.46 -25.89
N LEU A 33 0.47 2.61 -27.20
CA LEU A 33 1.57 2.62 -28.17
C LEU A 33 2.29 3.97 -28.26
N ARG A 34 1.74 5.03 -27.65
CA ARG A 34 2.25 6.38 -27.81
C ARG A 34 3.67 6.51 -27.28
N GLY A 35 4.57 7.01 -28.10
CA GLY A 35 5.95 7.28 -27.71
C GLY A 35 6.88 6.07 -27.75
N LEU A 36 6.37 4.88 -28.06
CA LEU A 36 7.18 3.68 -28.30
C LEU A 36 7.81 3.73 -29.70
N LEU A 37 8.93 3.01 -29.86
CA LEU A 37 9.54 2.72 -31.15
C LEU A 37 8.85 1.49 -31.74
N SER A 38 8.34 1.60 -32.96
CA SER A 38 7.72 0.45 -33.64
C SER A 38 8.80 -0.54 -34.07
N THR A 39 8.70 -1.80 -33.66
CA THR A 39 9.60 -2.88 -34.09
C THR A 39 9.13 -3.59 -35.36
N PHE A 40 7.94 -3.26 -35.85
CA PHE A 40 7.36 -3.78 -37.09
C PHE A 40 6.47 -2.72 -37.76
N GLU A 41 6.03 -2.98 -38.99
CA GLU A 41 5.09 -2.12 -39.71
C GLU A 41 3.66 -2.24 -39.14
N ILE A 42 3.05 -1.12 -38.77
CA ILE A 42 1.66 -1.07 -38.31
C ILE A 42 0.79 -0.59 -39.46
N ARG A 43 -0.19 -1.42 -39.86
CA ARG A 43 -1.11 -1.16 -40.96
C ARG A 43 -2.51 -0.89 -40.43
N ASP A 44 -3.28 -0.11 -41.20
CA ASP A 44 -4.70 0.09 -40.91
C ASP A 44 -5.58 -1.06 -41.46
N ALA A 45 -6.89 -0.99 -41.19
CA ALA A 45 -7.86 -1.97 -41.68
C ALA A 45 -7.94 -2.06 -43.23
N GLU A 46 -7.51 -1.00 -43.93
CA GLU A 46 -7.49 -0.91 -45.39
C GLU A 46 -6.13 -1.39 -45.97
N GLY A 47 -5.18 -1.78 -45.10
CA GLY A 47 -3.85 -2.26 -45.46
C GLY A 47 -2.81 -1.15 -45.69
N THR A 48 -3.17 0.11 -45.43
CA THR A 48 -2.28 1.27 -45.55
C THR A 48 -1.31 1.31 -44.36
N VAL A 49 -0.03 1.56 -44.62
CA VAL A 49 0.98 1.66 -43.56
C VAL A 49 0.78 2.96 -42.78
N VAL A 50 0.44 2.85 -41.49
CA VAL A 50 0.28 3.97 -40.57
C VAL A 50 1.61 4.32 -39.91
N VAL A 51 2.39 3.29 -39.52
CA VAL A 51 3.71 3.46 -38.91
C VAL A 51 4.69 2.50 -39.58
N GLU A 52 5.77 3.05 -40.12
CA GLU A 52 6.90 2.28 -40.62
C GLU A 52 7.75 1.70 -39.47
N GLU A 53 8.40 0.57 -39.72
CA GLU A 53 9.35 -0.03 -38.79
C GLU A 53 10.46 0.95 -38.36
N GLY A 54 10.84 0.91 -37.10
CA GLY A 54 11.88 1.77 -36.50
C GLY A 54 11.44 3.20 -36.23
N ARG A 55 10.23 3.61 -36.61
CA ARG A 55 9.72 4.96 -36.32
C ARG A 55 9.04 5.04 -34.96
N ARG A 56 9.18 6.19 -34.30
CA ARG A 56 8.49 6.50 -33.05
C ARG A 56 7.01 6.79 -33.30
N ILE A 57 6.14 6.18 -32.51
CA ILE A 57 4.69 6.35 -32.62
C ILE A 57 4.30 7.71 -32.04
N THR A 58 3.81 8.61 -32.90
CA THR A 58 3.41 9.97 -32.52
C THR A 58 1.92 10.07 -32.24
N ALA A 59 1.48 11.17 -31.62
CA ALA A 59 0.05 11.43 -31.41
C ALA A 59 -0.78 11.48 -32.71
N LYS A 60 -0.14 11.77 -33.87
CA LYS A 60 -0.81 11.70 -35.17
C LYS A 60 -1.14 10.26 -35.56
N HIS A 61 -0.19 9.34 -35.37
CA HIS A 61 -0.39 7.91 -35.66
C HIS A 61 -1.46 7.32 -34.76
N VAL A 62 -1.45 7.64 -33.45
CA VAL A 62 -2.48 7.20 -32.50
C VAL A 62 -3.88 7.63 -32.96
N ARG A 63 -4.06 8.90 -33.35
CA ARG A 63 -5.34 9.41 -33.89
C ARG A 63 -5.76 8.74 -35.19
N GLN A 64 -4.81 8.31 -36.02
CA GLN A 64 -5.13 7.55 -37.24
C GLN A 64 -5.61 6.15 -36.90
N LEU A 65 -4.96 5.48 -35.94
CA LEU A 65 -5.37 4.16 -35.45
C LEU A 65 -6.75 4.20 -34.78
N GLU A 66 -7.02 5.21 -33.96
CA GLU A 66 -8.35 5.43 -33.35
C GLU A 66 -9.44 5.61 -34.42
N LYS A 67 -9.14 6.32 -35.52
CA LYS A 67 -10.10 6.51 -36.63
C LYS A 67 -10.34 5.26 -37.45
N SER A 68 -9.33 4.41 -37.59
CA SER A 68 -9.47 3.13 -38.30
C SER A 68 -10.25 2.08 -37.52
N ASN A 69 -10.53 2.32 -36.23
CA ASN A 69 -11.34 1.46 -35.35
C ASN A 69 -10.91 -0.02 -35.39
N ILE A 70 -9.59 -0.24 -35.33
CA ILE A 70 -8.98 -1.57 -35.33
C ILE A 70 -8.97 -2.09 -33.91
N ASP A 71 -9.67 -3.19 -33.68
CA ASP A 71 -9.69 -3.86 -32.38
C ASP A 71 -8.49 -4.81 -32.21
N MET A 72 -8.02 -5.41 -33.31
CA MET A 72 -7.01 -6.46 -33.32
C MET A 72 -5.88 -6.12 -34.30
N LEU A 73 -4.66 -5.97 -33.80
CA LEU A 73 -3.47 -5.70 -34.60
C LEU A 73 -2.65 -6.98 -34.77
N GLU A 74 -2.34 -7.38 -36.02
CA GLU A 74 -1.41 -8.48 -36.28
C GLU A 74 0.01 -8.07 -35.85
N VAL A 75 0.63 -8.88 -34.99
CA VAL A 75 1.96 -8.63 -34.43
C VAL A 75 2.87 -9.85 -34.63
N PRO A 76 4.19 -9.66 -34.79
CA PRO A 76 5.13 -10.78 -34.83
C PRO A 76 5.07 -11.60 -33.55
N ALA A 77 5.27 -12.92 -33.66
CA ALA A 77 5.33 -13.81 -32.49
C ALA A 77 6.41 -13.38 -31.47
N GLU A 78 7.52 -12.86 -31.98
CA GLU A 78 8.64 -12.33 -31.19
C GLU A 78 8.24 -11.15 -30.30
N TYR A 79 7.17 -10.42 -30.63
CA TYR A 79 6.71 -9.27 -29.84
C TYR A 79 6.13 -9.68 -28.47
N VAL A 80 5.69 -10.94 -28.34
CA VAL A 80 5.18 -11.50 -27.07
C VAL A 80 6.33 -11.93 -26.16
N VAL A 81 7.49 -12.24 -26.73
CA VAL A 81 8.66 -12.73 -25.99
C VAL A 81 9.20 -11.61 -25.09
N GLY A 82 9.52 -11.95 -23.85
CA GLY A 82 9.97 -10.99 -22.83
C GLY A 82 8.84 -10.22 -22.13
N ARG A 83 7.58 -10.44 -22.53
CA ARG A 83 6.41 -9.97 -21.75
C ARG A 83 6.16 -10.90 -20.58
N VAL A 84 5.50 -10.39 -19.55
CA VAL A 84 5.23 -11.12 -18.30
C VAL A 84 3.77 -11.54 -18.25
N LEU A 85 3.50 -12.78 -17.86
CA LEU A 85 2.15 -13.33 -17.74
C LEU A 85 1.35 -12.69 -16.61
N ALA A 86 0.09 -12.36 -16.89
CA ALA A 86 -0.82 -11.82 -15.89
C ALA A 86 -1.45 -12.92 -15.01
N LYS A 87 -1.74 -14.08 -15.60
CA LYS A 87 -2.47 -15.19 -14.97
C LYS A 87 -1.74 -16.52 -15.16
N ASP A 88 -2.05 -17.45 -14.29
CA ASP A 88 -1.63 -18.84 -14.37
C ASP A 88 -2.22 -19.47 -15.65
N ILE A 89 -1.37 -20.23 -16.35
CA ILE A 89 -1.77 -20.96 -17.54
C ILE A 89 -1.88 -22.42 -17.17
N VAL A 90 -3.10 -22.95 -17.21
CA VAL A 90 -3.38 -24.36 -16.92
C VAL A 90 -3.84 -25.04 -18.21
N ASP A 91 -3.34 -26.25 -18.45
CA ASP A 91 -3.87 -27.10 -19.50
C ASP A 91 -5.21 -27.68 -19.06
N GLU A 92 -6.32 -27.26 -19.68
CA GLU A 92 -7.67 -27.75 -19.34
C GLU A 92 -7.83 -29.26 -19.53
N SER A 93 -7.00 -29.89 -20.36
CA SER A 93 -7.10 -31.31 -20.67
C SER A 93 -6.42 -32.20 -19.63
N THR A 94 -5.30 -31.76 -19.05
CA THR A 94 -4.51 -32.51 -18.06
C THR A 94 -4.68 -31.96 -16.63
N GLY A 95 -5.10 -30.71 -16.49
CA GLY A 95 -5.12 -29.96 -15.25
C GLY A 95 -3.73 -29.53 -14.77
N GLU A 96 -2.69 -29.69 -15.59
CA GLU A 96 -1.32 -29.31 -15.23
C GLU A 96 -1.07 -27.82 -15.46
N LEU A 97 -0.35 -27.20 -14.52
CA LEU A 97 0.10 -25.82 -14.63
C LEU A 97 1.26 -25.73 -15.63
N ILE A 98 1.03 -25.10 -16.79
CA ILE A 98 2.03 -24.87 -17.82
C ILE A 98 2.99 -23.75 -17.39
N ALA A 99 2.44 -22.64 -16.87
CA ALA A 99 3.22 -21.53 -16.35
C ALA A 99 2.45 -20.78 -15.26
N ALA A 100 3.17 -20.30 -14.25
CA ALA A 100 2.61 -19.45 -13.21
C ALA A 100 2.49 -17.99 -13.68
N SER A 101 1.55 -17.26 -13.10
CA SER A 101 1.47 -15.80 -13.15
C SER A 101 2.81 -15.16 -12.76
N ASN A 102 3.07 -13.97 -13.30
CA ASN A 102 4.33 -13.25 -13.19
C ASN A 102 5.57 -13.91 -13.86
N SER A 103 5.40 -15.01 -14.59
CA SER A 103 6.51 -15.61 -15.36
C SER A 103 6.77 -14.86 -16.67
N GLU A 104 8.03 -14.73 -17.05
CA GLU A 104 8.44 -14.16 -18.35
C GLU A 104 8.18 -15.16 -19.49
N ILE A 105 7.66 -14.66 -20.61
CA ILE A 105 7.39 -15.47 -21.79
C ILE A 105 8.67 -15.68 -22.58
N THR A 106 9.19 -16.90 -22.51
CA THR A 106 10.30 -17.37 -23.36
C THR A 106 9.77 -17.95 -24.68
N LEU A 107 10.64 -18.09 -25.67
CA LEU A 107 10.30 -18.75 -26.94
C LEU A 107 9.78 -20.18 -26.74
N GLU A 108 10.38 -20.91 -25.81
CA GLU A 108 9.98 -22.28 -25.47
C GLU A 108 8.57 -22.30 -24.85
N LEU A 109 8.31 -21.40 -23.91
CA LEU A 109 7.00 -21.28 -23.29
C LEU A 109 5.92 -20.88 -24.30
N LEU A 110 6.22 -19.95 -25.20
CA LEU A 110 5.31 -19.54 -26.27
C LEU A 110 4.94 -20.71 -27.19
N GLN A 111 5.89 -21.58 -27.52
CA GLN A 111 5.63 -22.79 -28.32
C GLN A 111 4.72 -23.77 -27.57
N THR A 112 4.96 -24.01 -26.28
CA THR A 112 4.10 -24.87 -25.45
C THR A 112 2.69 -24.30 -25.33
N ILE A 113 2.54 -22.98 -25.15
CA ILE A 113 1.23 -22.31 -25.12
C ILE A 113 0.50 -22.47 -26.46
N ARG A 114 1.18 -22.25 -27.59
CA ARG A 114 0.60 -22.40 -28.94
C ARG A 114 0.24 -23.84 -29.29
N ALA A 115 1.00 -24.82 -28.79
CA ALA A 115 0.69 -26.23 -28.97
C ALA A 115 -0.61 -26.63 -28.27
N ASN A 116 -1.00 -25.91 -27.21
CA ASN A 116 -2.28 -26.13 -26.54
C ASN A 116 -3.42 -25.46 -27.30
N SER A 117 -4.18 -26.25 -28.06
CA SER A 117 -5.31 -25.78 -28.87
C SER A 117 -6.47 -25.16 -28.06
N ALA A 118 -6.52 -25.34 -26.74
CA ALA A 118 -7.55 -24.77 -25.88
C ALA A 118 -7.30 -23.27 -25.60
N LEU A 119 -6.03 -22.84 -25.56
CA LEU A 119 -5.64 -21.47 -25.25
C LEU A 119 -5.67 -20.58 -26.49
N LYS A 120 -6.78 -19.86 -26.66
CA LYS A 120 -6.98 -18.92 -27.77
C LYS A 120 -6.50 -17.50 -27.47
N SER A 121 -6.32 -17.18 -26.19
CA SER A 121 -5.92 -15.85 -25.74
C SER A 121 -4.99 -15.91 -24.54
N LEU A 122 -4.16 -14.89 -24.42
CA LEU A 122 -3.14 -14.74 -23.39
C LEU A 122 -3.18 -13.31 -22.85
N GLU A 123 -3.21 -13.16 -21.53
CA GLU A 123 -3.11 -11.85 -20.88
C GLU A 123 -1.69 -11.65 -20.33
N VAL A 124 -1.10 -10.52 -20.67
CA VAL A 124 0.23 -10.12 -20.19
C VAL A 124 0.16 -8.78 -19.51
N LEU A 125 1.09 -8.52 -18.60
CA LEU A 125 1.18 -7.25 -17.88
C LEU A 125 1.49 -6.11 -18.86
N TYR A 126 0.69 -5.05 -18.80
CA TYR A 126 1.02 -3.81 -19.49
C TYR A 126 2.07 -3.04 -18.69
N THR A 127 3.31 -3.10 -19.15
CA THR A 127 4.45 -2.40 -18.55
C THR A 127 5.13 -1.49 -19.59
N ASN A 128 5.57 -0.33 -19.12
CA ASN A 128 6.25 0.70 -19.90
C ASN A 128 7.33 1.38 -19.06
N GLU A 129 8.41 1.84 -19.70
CA GLU A 129 9.54 2.50 -19.04
C GLU A 129 9.21 3.88 -18.47
N LEU A 130 8.09 4.49 -18.92
CA LEU A 130 7.74 5.88 -18.61
C LEU A 130 6.66 5.99 -17.53
N ASP A 131 5.51 5.35 -17.72
CA ASP A 131 4.28 5.62 -16.97
C ASP A 131 3.67 4.41 -16.25
N CYS A 132 4.18 3.20 -16.52
CA CYS A 132 3.70 1.93 -15.96
C CYS A 132 4.88 0.99 -15.66
N GLY A 133 5.70 1.32 -14.67
CA GLY A 133 6.86 0.49 -14.32
C GLY A 133 6.50 -0.89 -13.73
N PRO A 134 7.31 -1.94 -13.96
CA PRO A 134 7.07 -3.32 -13.51
C PRO A 134 7.33 -3.55 -12.00
N PHE A 135 7.10 -2.56 -11.14
CA PHE A 135 7.59 -2.58 -9.75
C PHE A 135 7.04 -3.75 -8.91
N ILE A 136 5.75 -4.04 -9.02
CA ILE A 136 5.13 -5.15 -8.27
C ILE A 136 5.58 -6.50 -8.85
N SER A 137 5.71 -6.61 -10.17
CA SER A 137 6.23 -7.81 -10.84
C SER A 137 7.67 -8.14 -10.39
N ASP A 138 8.55 -7.14 -10.38
CA ASP A 138 9.93 -7.28 -9.89
C ASP A 138 9.98 -7.64 -8.40
N THR A 139 9.07 -7.08 -7.60
CA THR A 139 8.99 -7.37 -6.15
C THR A 139 8.55 -8.81 -5.91
N LEU A 140 7.55 -9.31 -6.65
CA LEU A 140 7.08 -10.69 -6.57
C LEU A 140 8.17 -11.69 -6.96
N ASN A 141 9.06 -11.34 -7.90
CA ASN A 141 10.19 -12.20 -8.27
C ASN A 141 11.25 -12.35 -7.18
N ILE A 142 11.34 -11.39 -6.25
CA ILE A 142 12.29 -11.40 -5.13
C ILE A 142 11.65 -12.03 -3.88
N ASP A 143 10.32 -12.00 -3.77
CA ASP A 143 9.58 -12.53 -2.61
C ASP A 143 9.77 -14.05 -2.49
N PRO A 144 10.34 -14.56 -1.38
CA PRO A 144 10.49 -15.99 -1.16
C PRO A 144 9.21 -16.68 -0.69
N THR A 145 8.13 -15.93 -0.40
CA THR A 145 6.90 -16.47 0.18
C THR A 145 5.85 -16.77 -0.88
N SER A 146 5.06 -17.84 -0.69
CA SER A 146 4.02 -18.23 -1.65
C SER A 146 2.64 -18.40 -0.99
N THR A 147 2.59 -18.50 0.33
CA THR A 147 1.33 -18.63 1.07
C THR A 147 1.15 -17.53 2.13
N PRO A 148 -0.10 -17.16 2.49
CA PRO A 148 -0.34 -16.20 3.55
C PRO A 148 0.31 -16.57 4.89
N LEU A 149 0.39 -17.87 5.20
CA LEU A 149 1.02 -18.35 6.41
C LEU A 149 2.54 -18.11 6.39
N GLU A 150 3.21 -18.38 5.27
CA GLU A 150 4.64 -18.10 5.11
C GLU A 150 4.94 -16.60 5.22
N ALA A 151 4.12 -15.76 4.57
CA ALA A 151 4.23 -14.31 4.68
C ALA A 151 4.09 -13.84 6.13
N LEU A 152 3.09 -14.33 6.87
CA LEU A 152 2.91 -14.01 8.29
C LEU A 152 4.07 -14.49 9.16
N VAL A 153 4.62 -15.67 8.87
CA VAL A 153 5.79 -16.22 9.56
C VAL A 153 7.03 -15.35 9.33
N GLU A 154 7.23 -14.86 8.10
CA GLU A 154 8.37 -14.02 7.77
C GLU A 154 8.25 -12.63 8.42
N ILE A 155 7.05 -12.04 8.43
CA ILE A 155 6.76 -10.82 9.20
C ILE A 155 7.05 -11.03 10.69
N TYR A 156 6.65 -12.17 11.26
CA TYR A 156 6.90 -12.50 12.66
C TYR A 156 8.39 -12.57 12.96
N ARG A 157 9.18 -13.26 12.12
CA ARG A 157 10.64 -13.39 12.28
C ARG A 157 11.36 -12.05 12.21
N MET A 158 10.91 -11.14 11.33
CA MET A 158 11.48 -9.80 11.21
C MET A 158 11.24 -8.97 12.47
N MET A 159 10.01 -9.02 13.02
CA MET A 159 9.63 -8.26 14.20
C MET A 159 10.17 -8.84 15.51
N ARG A 160 10.33 -10.18 15.56
CA ARG A 160 10.80 -10.92 16.75
C ARG A 160 11.89 -11.92 16.36
N PRO A 161 13.12 -11.43 16.09
CA PRO A 161 14.21 -12.29 15.69
C PRO A 161 14.58 -13.28 16.80
N GLY A 162 14.55 -14.57 16.47
CA GLY A 162 14.95 -15.66 17.38
C GLY A 162 13.80 -16.32 18.15
N GLU A 163 12.58 -15.79 18.12
CA GLU A 163 11.41 -16.49 18.67
C GLU A 163 10.82 -17.46 17.63
N PRO A 164 10.54 -18.73 17.98
CA PRO A 164 9.92 -19.67 17.05
C PRO A 164 8.49 -19.22 16.71
N PRO A 165 8.14 -19.05 15.43
CA PRO A 165 6.80 -18.63 15.02
C PRO A 165 5.81 -19.80 15.12
N THR A 166 4.60 -19.54 15.62
CA THR A 166 3.43 -20.41 15.45
C THR A 166 2.41 -19.70 14.59
N LYS A 167 1.52 -20.45 13.93
CA LYS A 167 0.45 -19.86 13.10
C LYS A 167 -0.36 -18.83 13.88
N GLU A 168 -0.82 -19.21 15.07
CA GLU A 168 -1.62 -18.33 15.93
C GLU A 168 -0.84 -17.11 16.42
N SER A 169 0.45 -17.24 16.75
CA SER A 169 1.25 -16.10 17.22
C SER A 169 1.52 -15.10 16.09
N ALA A 170 1.75 -15.59 14.87
CA ALA A 170 1.97 -14.76 13.68
C ALA A 170 0.69 -14.02 13.26
N GLU A 171 -0.44 -14.71 13.18
CA GLU A 171 -1.75 -14.10 12.88
C GLU A 171 -2.13 -13.04 13.92
N ASN A 172 -2.00 -13.37 15.20
CA ASN A 172 -2.31 -12.43 16.29
C ASN A 172 -1.35 -11.24 16.29
N LEU A 173 -0.06 -11.44 16.00
CA LEU A 173 0.89 -10.32 15.92
C LEU A 173 0.47 -9.36 14.80
N PHE A 174 0.23 -9.87 13.59
CA PHE A 174 -0.13 -9.05 12.44
C PHE A 174 -1.44 -8.28 12.65
N ASN A 175 -2.48 -8.94 13.16
CA ASN A 175 -3.75 -8.29 13.49
C ASN A 175 -3.57 -7.15 14.51
N ASN A 176 -2.74 -7.37 15.53
CA ASN A 176 -2.47 -6.36 16.56
C ASN A 176 -1.60 -5.19 16.09
N LEU A 177 -0.93 -5.28 14.94
CA LEU A 177 -0.11 -4.18 14.43
C LEU A 177 -0.95 -3.07 13.82
N PHE A 178 -1.97 -3.41 13.03
CA PHE A 178 -2.68 -2.43 12.20
C PHE A 178 -4.20 -2.47 12.32
N PHE A 179 -4.77 -3.59 12.77
CA PHE A 179 -6.21 -3.87 12.70
C PHE A 179 -6.89 -3.95 14.08
N SER A 180 -6.14 -3.79 15.17
CA SER A 180 -6.67 -3.81 16.54
C SER A 180 -6.87 -2.38 17.05
N GLU A 181 -8.11 -2.04 17.40
CA GLU A 181 -8.49 -0.72 17.91
C GLU A 181 -7.81 -0.38 19.25
N ASP A 182 -7.47 -1.38 20.05
CA ASP A 182 -6.74 -1.20 21.32
C ASP A 182 -5.28 -0.77 21.10
N ARG A 183 -4.72 -1.04 19.91
CA ARG A 183 -3.28 -0.91 19.62
C ARG A 183 -2.97 0.08 18.52
N TYR A 184 -3.93 0.36 17.64
CA TYR A 184 -3.77 1.22 16.50
C TYR A 184 -4.96 2.18 16.37
N ASP A 185 -4.67 3.47 16.26
CA ASP A 185 -5.67 4.53 16.19
C ASP A 185 -5.09 5.71 15.40
N LEU A 186 -5.58 5.92 14.18
CA LEU A 186 -5.22 7.07 13.35
C LEU A 186 -5.70 8.39 13.93
N SER A 187 -6.66 8.38 14.87
CA SER A 187 -7.51 9.50 15.25
C SER A 187 -8.32 10.06 14.09
N THR A 188 -9.35 10.85 14.40
CA THR A 188 -10.16 11.56 13.40
C THR A 188 -9.29 12.43 12.47
N VAL A 189 -8.27 13.11 13.02
CA VAL A 189 -7.39 13.99 12.24
C VAL A 189 -6.50 13.20 11.29
N GLY A 190 -5.95 12.06 11.74
CA GLY A 190 -5.11 11.22 10.89
C GLY A 190 -5.93 10.57 9.79
N ARG A 191 -7.13 10.05 10.10
CA ARG A 191 -8.05 9.50 9.09
C ARG A 191 -8.48 10.54 8.06
N MET A 192 -8.82 11.76 8.49
CA MET A 192 -9.13 12.88 7.60
C MET A 192 -7.95 13.20 6.67
N LYS A 193 -6.73 13.29 7.20
CA LYS A 193 -5.53 13.56 6.39
C LYS A 193 -5.22 12.44 5.42
N PHE A 194 -5.35 11.20 5.87
CA PHE A 194 -5.14 10.00 5.06
C PHE A 194 -6.08 9.99 3.86
N ASN A 195 -7.39 10.11 4.10
CA ASN A 195 -8.40 10.12 3.04
C ASN A 195 -8.19 11.27 2.05
N ARG A 196 -7.94 12.47 2.56
CA ARG A 196 -7.65 13.63 1.70
C ARG A 196 -6.40 13.44 0.84
N ARG A 197 -5.35 12.82 1.37
CA ARG A 197 -4.11 12.56 0.62
C ARG A 197 -4.29 11.53 -0.49
N LEU A 198 -5.18 10.56 -0.26
CA LEU A 198 -5.57 9.54 -1.26
C LEU A 198 -6.64 10.04 -2.23
N GLY A 199 -7.06 11.31 -2.15
CA GLY A 199 -8.10 11.85 -3.03
C GLY A 199 -9.50 11.24 -2.80
N ARG A 200 -9.74 10.67 -1.63
CA ARG A 200 -11.05 10.12 -1.27
C ARG A 200 -11.95 11.27 -0.80
N ASP A 201 -13.12 11.39 -1.43
CA ASP A 201 -14.15 12.34 -1.02
C ASP A 201 -14.50 12.11 0.45
N SER A 202 -14.03 13.01 1.29
CA SER A 202 -14.17 12.98 2.75
C SER A 202 -14.88 14.24 3.23
N ASP A 203 -15.87 14.67 2.45
CA ASP A 203 -16.77 15.79 2.80
C ASP A 203 -17.95 15.34 3.69
N GLY A 204 -17.97 14.08 4.13
CA GLY A 204 -18.93 13.59 5.12
C GLY A 204 -18.32 13.53 6.51
N GLU A 205 -18.85 14.35 7.43
CA GLU A 205 -18.72 14.17 8.89
C GLU A 205 -19.28 12.82 9.40
N ASP A 206 -19.84 11.99 8.51
CA ASP A 206 -20.65 10.79 8.83
C ASP A 206 -20.15 9.46 8.23
N ASP A 207 -18.90 9.34 7.78
CA ASP A 207 -18.31 8.00 7.59
C ASP A 207 -17.29 7.72 8.69
N PRO A 208 -17.70 7.12 9.83
CA PRO A 208 -16.78 6.62 10.83
C PRO A 208 -16.08 5.36 10.27
N LYS A 209 -15.30 5.51 9.19
CA LYS A 209 -14.33 4.48 8.82
C LYS A 209 -13.41 4.31 10.02
N SER A 210 -13.23 3.05 10.39
CA SER A 210 -12.53 2.63 11.60
C SER A 210 -11.23 3.41 11.81
N ALA A 211 -10.91 3.65 13.08
CA ALA A 211 -9.63 4.25 13.49
C ALA A 211 -8.42 3.36 13.09
N VAL A 212 -8.66 2.06 12.83
CA VAL A 212 -7.66 1.12 12.34
C VAL A 212 -7.54 1.12 10.82
N LEU A 213 -6.40 0.68 10.30
CA LEU A 213 -6.22 0.55 8.84
C LEU A 213 -7.10 -0.58 8.29
N SER A 214 -7.50 -0.44 7.02
CA SER A 214 -8.12 -1.50 6.24
C SER A 214 -7.17 -2.02 5.15
N LYS A 215 -7.53 -3.13 4.49
CA LYS A 215 -6.74 -3.64 3.36
C LYS A 215 -6.73 -2.63 2.20
N ASP A 216 -7.89 -2.03 1.92
CA ASP A 216 -8.05 -1.02 0.86
C ASP A 216 -7.21 0.23 1.16
N ASP A 217 -7.07 0.62 2.44
CA ASP A 217 -6.16 1.71 2.84
C ASP A 217 -4.71 1.42 2.42
N ILE A 218 -4.23 0.20 2.66
CA ILE A 218 -2.86 -0.19 2.33
C ILE A 218 -2.67 -0.25 0.81
N ILE A 219 -3.63 -0.83 0.09
CA ILE A 219 -3.59 -0.94 -1.38
C ILE A 219 -3.56 0.46 -2.01
N ASP A 220 -4.42 1.38 -1.58
CA ASP A 220 -4.48 2.73 -2.14
C ASP A 220 -3.21 3.54 -1.85
N VAL A 221 -2.58 3.32 -0.69
CA VAL A 221 -1.27 3.91 -0.39
C VAL A 221 -0.20 3.39 -1.35
N LEU A 222 -0.17 2.07 -1.60
CA LEU A 222 0.78 1.47 -2.54
C LEU A 222 0.54 1.97 -3.97
N LYS A 223 -0.72 2.07 -4.41
CA LYS A 223 -1.10 2.64 -5.71
C LYS A 223 -0.61 4.08 -5.84
N THR A 224 -0.87 4.90 -4.83
CA THR A 224 -0.42 6.31 -4.80
C THR A 224 1.11 6.41 -4.84
N LEU A 225 1.82 5.52 -4.14
CA LEU A 225 3.28 5.49 -4.17
C LEU A 225 3.83 5.13 -5.57
N ILE A 226 3.23 4.14 -6.22
CA ILE A 226 3.57 3.72 -7.58
C ILE A 226 3.27 4.86 -8.57
N ASP A 227 2.13 5.53 -8.43
CA ASP A 227 1.76 6.67 -9.28
C ASP A 227 2.79 7.80 -9.18
N ILE A 228 3.20 8.18 -7.97
CA ILE A 228 4.26 9.19 -7.77
C ILE A 228 5.55 8.74 -8.45
N ARG A 229 5.91 7.45 -8.34
CA ARG A 229 7.11 6.91 -8.98
C ARG A 229 7.01 6.91 -10.51
N ASN A 230 5.81 6.73 -11.07
CA ASN A 230 5.49 6.86 -12.49
C ASN A 230 5.33 8.32 -12.95
N GLY A 231 5.60 9.30 -12.08
CA GLY A 231 5.50 10.73 -12.38
C GLY A 231 4.07 11.28 -12.36
N LYS A 232 3.11 10.52 -11.83
CA LYS A 232 1.73 10.93 -11.61
C LYS A 232 1.56 11.40 -10.16
N GLY A 233 1.60 12.71 -9.96
CA GLY A 233 1.47 13.33 -8.63
C GLY A 233 2.79 13.87 -8.10
N GLU A 234 2.74 14.39 -6.87
CA GLU A 234 3.87 15.09 -6.24
C GLU A 234 4.21 14.47 -4.88
N VAL A 235 5.47 14.65 -4.46
CA VAL A 235 5.94 14.27 -3.13
C VAL A 235 5.52 15.34 -2.13
N ASP A 236 5.09 14.93 -0.95
CA ASP A 236 4.65 15.86 0.08
C ASP A 236 5.84 16.58 0.75
N ASP A 237 5.70 17.89 0.94
CA ASP A 237 6.63 18.69 1.74
C ASP A 237 6.32 18.54 3.23
N ILE A 238 7.29 18.04 3.99
CA ILE A 238 7.20 17.83 5.46
C ILE A 238 7.14 19.16 6.24
N ASP A 239 7.62 20.25 5.65
CA ASP A 239 7.67 21.57 6.28
C ASP A 239 6.38 22.36 6.09
N HIS A 240 5.54 21.95 5.15
CA HIS A 240 4.24 22.53 4.94
C HIS A 240 3.40 22.47 6.22
N LEU A 241 2.90 23.62 6.70
CA LEU A 241 2.16 23.70 7.97
C LEU A 241 0.89 22.86 7.98
N GLY A 242 0.32 22.54 6.81
CA GLY A 242 -0.77 21.58 6.71
C GLY A 242 -0.40 20.16 7.15
N ASN A 243 0.88 19.80 7.15
CA ASN A 243 1.40 18.50 7.58
C ASN A 243 1.98 18.55 9.01
N ARG A 244 1.99 19.74 9.64
CA ARG A 244 2.44 19.95 11.03
C ARG A 244 1.25 20.27 11.92
N ARG A 245 1.02 19.45 12.95
CA ARG A 245 -0.05 19.64 13.93
C ARG A 245 0.50 20.21 15.24
N VAL A 246 -0.14 21.25 15.76
CA VAL A 246 0.15 21.77 17.11
C VAL A 246 -0.69 20.99 18.12
N ARG A 247 -0.02 20.36 19.09
CA ARG A 247 -0.68 19.71 20.23
C ARG A 247 -0.73 20.66 21.42
N SER A 248 -1.90 20.80 22.02
CA SER A 248 -2.09 21.57 23.24
C SER A 248 -1.82 20.72 24.49
N VAL A 249 -1.73 21.37 25.65
CA VAL A 249 -1.55 20.68 26.94
C VAL A 249 -2.65 19.67 27.21
N GLY A 250 -3.90 19.98 26.82
CA GLY A 250 -5.05 19.09 27.01
C GLY A 250 -4.88 17.75 26.28
N GLU A 251 -4.56 17.79 24.98
CA GLU A 251 -4.36 16.58 24.16
C GLU A 251 -3.19 15.73 24.69
N MET A 252 -2.10 16.37 25.11
CA MET A 252 -0.96 15.64 25.67
C MET A 252 -1.29 15.00 27.03
N ALA A 253 -2.00 15.72 27.89
CA ALA A 253 -2.43 15.19 29.19
C ALA A 253 -3.45 14.05 29.04
N GLU A 254 -4.39 14.17 28.11
CA GLU A 254 -5.36 13.12 27.76
C GLU A 254 -4.65 11.83 27.34
N ASN A 255 -3.64 11.92 26.47
CA ASN A 255 -2.86 10.77 26.05
C ASN A 255 -2.17 10.06 27.22
N GLN A 256 -1.57 10.82 28.14
CA GLN A 256 -0.91 10.23 29.33
C GLN A 256 -1.92 9.64 30.31
N PHE A 257 -3.09 10.27 30.43
CA PHE A 257 -4.20 9.74 31.20
C PHE A 257 -4.70 8.42 30.60
N ARG A 258 -4.85 8.34 29.27
CA ARG A 258 -5.21 7.12 28.53
C ARG A 258 -4.21 5.99 28.79
N VAL A 259 -2.91 6.27 28.75
CA VAL A 259 -1.88 5.28 29.12
C VAL A 259 -2.05 4.78 30.56
N GLY A 260 -2.40 5.69 31.49
CA GLY A 260 -2.75 5.34 32.86
C GLY A 260 -3.95 4.41 32.95
N LEU A 261 -5.02 4.70 32.19
CA LEU A 261 -6.23 3.89 32.15
C LEU A 261 -5.99 2.49 31.58
N VAL A 262 -5.22 2.36 30.50
CA VAL A 262 -4.87 1.05 29.92
C VAL A 262 -4.17 0.15 30.94
N ARG A 263 -3.30 0.73 31.79
CA ARG A 263 -2.65 -0.01 32.90
C ARG A 263 -3.66 -0.46 33.96
N VAL A 264 -4.61 0.40 34.32
CA VAL A 264 -5.68 0.06 35.27
C VAL A 264 -6.57 -1.03 34.70
N GLU A 265 -6.99 -0.89 33.45
CA GLU A 265 -7.83 -1.87 32.76
C GLU A 265 -7.20 -3.26 32.77
N ARG A 266 -5.90 -3.37 32.44
CA ARG A 266 -5.16 -4.63 32.49
C ARG A 266 -5.20 -5.26 33.89
N ALA A 267 -4.93 -4.47 34.92
CA ALA A 267 -4.94 -4.95 36.30
C ALA A 267 -6.36 -5.37 36.76
N VAL A 268 -7.38 -4.66 36.30
CA VAL A 268 -8.79 -5.00 36.58
C VAL A 268 -9.19 -6.30 35.88
N LYS A 269 -8.86 -6.46 34.60
CA LYS A 269 -9.13 -7.71 33.84
C LYS A 269 -8.46 -8.92 34.49
N GLU A 270 -7.21 -8.78 34.92
CA GLU A 270 -6.47 -9.84 35.63
C GLU A 270 -7.14 -10.21 36.97
N ARG A 271 -7.52 -9.21 37.77
CA ARG A 271 -8.23 -9.44 39.04
C ARG A 271 -9.60 -10.09 38.86
N LEU A 272 -10.36 -9.65 37.87
CA LEU A 272 -11.68 -10.24 37.55
C LEU A 272 -11.57 -11.70 37.10
N SER A 273 -10.48 -12.07 36.43
CA SER A 273 -10.26 -13.45 36.02
C SER A 273 -9.91 -14.40 37.18
N MET A 274 -9.38 -13.87 38.29
CA MET A 274 -8.93 -14.67 39.44
C MET A 274 -9.92 -14.65 40.62
N ALA A 275 -10.83 -13.68 40.66
CA ALA A 275 -11.71 -13.50 41.80
C ALA A 275 -12.93 -14.44 41.76
N GLU A 276 -13.27 -15.01 42.93
CA GLU A 276 -14.58 -15.63 43.15
C GLU A 276 -15.65 -14.53 43.13
N SER A 277 -16.72 -14.74 42.36
CA SER A 277 -17.71 -13.72 41.99
C SER A 277 -18.50 -13.14 43.17
N GLU A 278 -18.45 -13.76 44.35
CA GLU A 278 -19.25 -13.34 45.50
C GLU A 278 -18.53 -12.30 46.38
N GLY A 279 -19.12 -11.10 46.48
CA GLY A 279 -18.73 -10.07 47.44
C GLY A 279 -17.72 -9.02 46.95
N LEU A 280 -17.31 -9.07 45.68
CA LEU A 280 -16.31 -8.16 45.14
C LEU A 280 -16.93 -6.82 44.71
N MET A 281 -16.46 -5.71 45.30
CA MET A 281 -16.98 -4.36 45.02
C MET A 281 -16.11 -3.64 43.96
N PRO A 282 -16.69 -2.78 43.11
CA PRO A 282 -15.93 -2.06 42.06
C PRO A 282 -14.75 -1.22 42.58
N GLN A 283 -14.85 -0.67 43.80
CA GLN A 283 -13.78 0.09 44.44
C GLN A 283 -12.53 -0.76 44.73
N ASP A 284 -12.68 -2.07 44.90
CA ASP A 284 -11.57 -2.99 45.20
C ASP A 284 -10.77 -3.33 43.93
N LEU A 285 -11.39 -3.17 42.76
CA LEU A 285 -10.76 -3.37 41.46
C LEU A 285 -9.92 -2.18 41.02
N ILE A 286 -10.37 -0.96 41.33
CA ILE A 286 -9.80 0.27 40.77
C ILE A 286 -8.68 0.80 41.69
N ASN A 287 -7.47 0.85 41.16
CA ASN A 287 -6.33 1.50 41.82
C ASN A 287 -5.97 2.81 41.10
N ALA A 288 -5.99 3.93 41.81
CA ALA A 288 -5.67 5.25 41.25
C ALA A 288 -4.15 5.49 41.08
N LYS A 289 -3.28 4.70 41.72
CA LYS A 289 -1.82 4.92 41.69
C LYS A 289 -1.22 4.90 40.28
N PRO A 290 -1.56 3.96 39.37
CA PRO A 290 -0.99 3.94 38.01
C PRO A 290 -1.34 5.20 37.20
N VAL A 291 -2.57 5.70 37.33
CA VAL A 291 -3.03 6.91 36.65
C VAL A 291 -2.34 8.14 37.23
N ALA A 292 -2.33 8.28 38.56
CA ALA A 292 -1.68 9.39 39.23
C ALA A 292 -0.17 9.45 38.95
N ALA A 293 0.49 8.29 38.85
CA ALA A 293 1.90 8.21 38.51
C ALA A 293 2.17 8.69 37.07
N ALA A 294 1.39 8.24 36.08
CA ALA A 294 1.53 8.67 34.69
C ALA A 294 1.35 10.19 34.51
N VAL A 295 0.35 10.76 35.19
CA VAL A 295 0.11 12.22 35.17
C VAL A 295 1.23 12.99 35.86
N LYS A 296 1.70 12.51 37.03
CA LYS A 296 2.82 13.16 37.75
C LYS A 296 4.12 13.12 36.95
N GLU A 297 4.41 12.00 36.29
CA GLU A 297 5.57 11.86 35.41
C GLU A 297 5.48 12.88 34.26
N PHE A 298 4.33 12.97 33.60
CA PHE A 298 4.12 13.95 32.53
C PHE A 298 4.39 15.40 32.96
N PHE A 299 3.84 15.85 34.09
CA PHE A 299 4.07 17.23 34.55
C PHE A 299 5.43 17.44 35.23
N GLY A 300 6.05 16.39 35.76
CA GLY A 300 7.29 16.48 36.52
C GLY A 300 8.57 16.33 35.70
N SER A 301 8.59 15.44 34.71
CA SER A 301 9.81 15.08 33.96
C SER A 301 9.74 15.34 32.45
N SER A 302 8.59 15.75 31.92
CA SER A 302 8.47 16.04 30.48
C SER A 302 9.32 17.25 30.09
N GLN A 303 10.01 17.14 28.95
CA GLN A 303 10.78 18.24 28.34
C GLN A 303 9.93 19.47 28.02
N LEU A 304 8.62 19.29 27.85
CA LEU A 304 7.66 20.36 27.56
C LEU A 304 7.11 21.01 28.84
N SER A 305 7.30 20.39 30.01
CA SER A 305 6.96 20.96 31.32
C SER A 305 8.16 21.74 31.85
N GLN A 306 8.21 23.03 31.55
CA GLN A 306 9.34 23.91 31.86
C GLN A 306 8.98 24.93 32.95
N PHE A 307 9.98 25.34 33.73
CA PHE A 307 9.81 26.46 34.65
C PHE A 307 9.45 27.73 33.88
N MET A 308 8.40 28.41 34.31
CA MET A 308 7.90 29.60 33.64
C MET A 308 8.93 30.73 33.70
N ASP A 309 9.32 31.30 32.54
CA ASP A 309 10.06 32.55 32.48
C ASP A 309 9.21 33.70 33.03
N GLN A 310 9.59 34.19 34.22
CA GLN A 310 8.87 35.19 35.01
C GLN A 310 9.64 36.52 35.11
N ASN A 311 10.66 36.74 34.26
CA ASN A 311 11.48 37.95 34.34
C ASN A 311 10.67 39.24 34.09
N ASN A 312 9.66 39.19 33.22
CA ASN A 312 8.76 40.30 32.93
C ASN A 312 7.45 39.77 32.26
N PRO A 313 6.37 40.57 32.21
CA PRO A 313 5.10 40.12 31.63
C PRO A 313 5.20 39.70 30.15
N LEU A 314 6.09 40.30 29.35
CA LEU A 314 6.27 39.93 27.95
C LEU A 314 6.93 38.55 27.81
N SER A 315 7.93 38.25 28.64
CA SER A 315 8.56 36.93 28.73
C SER A 315 7.52 35.86 29.07
N GLU A 316 6.65 36.13 30.05
CA GLU A 316 5.60 35.19 30.45
C GLU A 316 4.64 34.87 29.29
N VAL A 317 4.13 35.91 28.61
CA VAL A 317 3.21 35.76 27.48
C VAL A 317 3.89 35.03 26.31
N THR A 318 5.14 35.38 26.01
CA THR A 318 5.91 34.76 24.93
C THR A 318 6.18 33.29 25.23
N HIS A 319 6.48 32.96 26.48
CA HIS A 319 6.73 31.57 26.89
C HIS A 319 5.46 30.71 26.76
N LYS A 320 4.31 31.23 27.19
CA LYS A 320 3.01 30.51 27.08
C LYS A 320 2.55 30.29 25.64
N ARG A 321 2.94 31.17 24.71
CA ARG A 321 2.57 31.09 23.27
C ARG A 321 3.63 30.39 22.41
N ARG A 322 4.68 29.82 23.02
CA ARG A 322 5.77 29.16 22.30
C ARG A 322 5.32 27.81 21.76
N VAL A 323 5.68 27.53 20.51
CA VAL A 323 5.56 26.20 19.91
C VAL A 323 6.95 25.57 19.83
N SER A 324 7.04 24.26 20.10
CA SER A 324 8.29 23.49 20.04
C SER A 324 8.10 22.29 19.11
N ALA A 325 9.08 22.05 18.23
CA ALA A 325 9.17 20.82 17.44
C ALA A 325 9.88 19.69 18.20
N LEU A 326 10.46 19.99 19.37
CA LEU A 326 11.14 19.03 20.24
C LEU A 326 10.16 18.45 21.26
N GLY A 327 10.41 17.22 21.71
CA GLY A 327 9.63 16.53 22.74
C GLY A 327 9.17 15.13 22.32
N PRO A 328 8.36 14.45 23.13
CA PRO A 328 7.84 13.12 22.80
C PRO A 328 6.99 13.17 21.52
N GLY A 329 7.40 12.41 20.50
CA GLY A 329 6.77 12.40 19.18
C GLY A 329 7.18 13.54 18.24
N GLY A 330 8.15 14.37 18.65
CA GLY A 330 8.76 15.40 17.82
C GLY A 330 10.17 15.04 17.35
N LEU A 331 10.89 16.03 16.81
CA LEU A 331 12.28 15.89 16.39
C LEU A 331 13.22 15.92 17.60
N THR A 332 14.36 15.24 17.49
CA THR A 332 15.49 15.45 18.41
C THR A 332 16.40 16.54 17.86
N ARG A 333 17.15 17.23 18.72
CA ARG A 333 18.08 18.29 18.29
C ARG A 333 19.13 17.80 17.30
N GLU A 334 19.54 16.53 17.41
CA GLU A 334 20.53 15.91 16.53
C GLU A 334 19.96 15.54 15.15
N ARG A 335 18.64 15.39 15.03
CA ARG A 335 17.95 15.05 13.78
C ARG A 335 17.30 16.26 13.10
N ALA A 336 17.25 17.40 13.78
CA ALA A 336 16.75 18.65 13.23
C ALA A 336 17.87 19.33 12.43
N GLY A 337 17.83 19.17 11.11
CA GLY A 337 18.80 19.70 10.14
C GLY A 337 18.27 19.51 8.74
#